data_AF-A0A929NY67-F1
#
_entry.id   AF-A0A929NY67-F1
#
_cell.length_a   1.000
_cell.length_b   1.000
_cell.length_c   1.000
_cell.angle_alpha   90.00
_cell.angle_beta   90.00
_cell.angle_gamma   90.00
#
_symmetry.space_group_name_H-M   'P 1'
#
loop_
_entity.id
_entity.type
_entity.pdbx_description
1 polymer ?
#
loop_
_entity_poly.entity_id
_entity_poly.type
_entity_poly.pdbx_seq_one_letter_code
_entity_poly.pdbx_strand_id
1 'polypeptide(L)'
;MIEIRIHGRGGQGNVVAAYLLAMAAFEEGRYGQAFPNFGAERRGAPVIAFVRIANEHILRRNQILTPAFLIIQDQALLHVSGVTNGLLPNGKILVNSPQSSEELSQQLGKEVISIQASMLAKKILGRPVPNTTLLAAFFALTGMLSQESLSKVLQHKFKGVVLEKNLLLIKQAVELVPAGLWQMEANNVASS
;
A
#
# COMPACT_ATOMS: atom_id res chain seq x y z
N MET A 1 5.68 -14.80 -6.50
CA MET A 1 4.83 -13.63 -6.81
C MET A 1 4.18 -13.13 -5.53
N ILE A 2 4.12 -11.82 -5.32
CA ILE A 2 3.50 -11.18 -4.15
C ILE A 2 2.21 -10.51 -4.60
N GLU A 3 1.13 -10.73 -3.85
CA GLU A 3 -0.20 -10.18 -4.13
C GLU A 3 -0.64 -9.24 -3.00
N ILE A 4 -1.05 -8.02 -3.36
CA ILE A 4 -1.38 -6.93 -2.45
C ILE A 4 -2.79 -6.42 -2.80
N ARG A 5 -3.61 -6.18 -1.78
CA ARG A 5 -4.95 -5.59 -1.95
C ARG A 5 -5.03 -4.25 -1.21
N ILE A 6 -5.35 -3.20 -1.95
CA ILE A 6 -5.50 -1.84 -1.43
C ILE A 6 -6.98 -1.53 -1.28
N HIS A 7 -7.39 -1.13 -0.10
CA HIS A 7 -8.76 -0.72 0.21
C HIS A 7 -8.79 0.76 0.54
N GLY A 8 -9.74 1.49 -0.03
CA GLY A 8 -9.98 2.88 0.33
C GLY A 8 -11.33 3.34 -0.18
N ARG A 9 -11.52 4.66 -0.25
CA ARG A 9 -12.71 5.30 -0.79
C ARG A 9 -12.40 6.07 -2.06
N GLY A 10 -13.42 6.30 -2.89
CA GLY A 10 -13.31 7.19 -4.04
C GLY A 10 -12.72 8.56 -3.64
N GLY A 11 -11.63 8.96 -4.29
CA GLY A 11 -10.90 10.21 -4.01
C GLY A 11 -9.64 10.07 -3.15
N GLN A 12 -9.38 8.92 -2.51
CA GLN A 12 -8.18 8.70 -1.68
C GLN A 12 -6.93 8.27 -2.46
N GLY A 13 -7.05 8.08 -3.77
CA GLY A 13 -5.92 7.70 -4.62
C GLY A 13 -5.58 6.21 -4.59
N ASN A 14 -6.54 5.30 -4.37
CA ASN A 14 -6.32 3.85 -4.31
C ASN A 14 -5.74 3.30 -5.62
N VAL A 15 -6.35 3.66 -6.75
CA VAL A 15 -5.90 3.25 -8.09
C VAL A 15 -4.52 3.83 -8.39
N VAL A 16 -4.30 5.09 -7.98
CA VAL A 16 -2.99 5.73 -8.12
C VAL A 16 -1.95 4.99 -7.28
N ALA A 17 -2.25 4.61 -6.04
CA ALA A 17 -1.36 3.83 -5.20
C ALA A 17 -0.98 2.51 -5.86
N ALA A 18 -1.97 1.79 -6.40
CA ALA A 18 -1.75 0.52 -7.08
C ALA A 18 -0.83 0.65 -8.29
N TYR A 19 -1.05 1.67 -9.13
CA TYR A 19 -0.21 1.93 -10.30
C TYR A 19 1.19 2.41 -9.92
N LEU A 20 1.34 3.29 -8.93
CA LEU A 20 2.65 3.72 -8.44
C LEU A 20 3.47 2.53 -7.93
N LEU A 21 2.83 1.61 -7.19
CA LEU A 21 3.46 0.41 -6.69
C LEU A 21 3.92 -0.50 -7.83
N ALA A 22 3.07 -0.75 -8.82
CA ALA A 22 3.42 -1.58 -9.97
C ALA A 22 4.51 -0.96 -10.85
N MET A 23 4.48 0.37 -11.05
CA MET A 23 5.53 1.09 -11.77
C MET A 23 6.86 1.06 -11.00
N ALA A 24 6.84 1.17 -9.67
CA ALA A 24 8.06 1.08 -8.87
C ALA A 24 8.70 -0.31 -8.95
N ALA A 25 7.89 -1.37 -9.07
CA ALA A 25 8.40 -2.70 -9.36
C ALA A 25 9.09 -2.77 -10.74
N PHE A 26 8.51 -2.10 -11.75
CA PHE A 26 9.08 -2.03 -13.09
C PHE A 26 10.44 -1.31 -13.13
N GLU A 27 10.60 -0.23 -12.36
CA GLU A 27 11.89 0.49 -12.20
C GLU A 27 13.01 -0.43 -11.66
N GLU A 28 12.66 -1.53 -10.97
CA GLU A 28 13.60 -2.51 -10.42
C GLU A 28 13.70 -3.78 -11.28
N GLY A 29 13.25 -3.73 -12.54
CA GLY A 29 13.32 -4.86 -13.47
C GLY A 29 12.35 -5.99 -13.12
N ARG A 30 11.35 -5.74 -12.27
CA ARG A 30 10.34 -6.72 -11.87
C ARG A 30 9.04 -6.50 -12.66
N TYR A 31 8.19 -7.51 -12.69
CA TYR A 31 6.88 -7.44 -13.32
C TYR A 31 5.86 -6.92 -12.32
N GLY A 32 5.27 -5.76 -12.62
CA GLY A 32 4.14 -5.19 -11.89
C GLY A 32 2.83 -5.32 -12.67
N GLN A 33 1.76 -5.75 -12.02
CA GLN A 33 0.40 -5.67 -12.55
C GLN A 33 -0.47 -4.97 -11.53
N ALA A 34 -1.27 -4.00 -11.96
CA ALA A 34 -2.25 -3.36 -11.11
C ALA A 34 -3.55 -3.07 -11.86
N PHE A 35 -4.68 -3.21 -11.16
CA PHE A 35 -6.00 -2.90 -11.71
C PHE A 35 -7.00 -2.63 -10.57
N PRO A 36 -7.97 -1.74 -10.80
CA PRO A 36 -9.03 -1.46 -9.82
C PRO A 36 -10.17 -2.48 -9.90
N ASN A 37 -10.97 -2.53 -8.84
CA ASN A 37 -12.32 -3.07 -8.83
C ASN A 37 -13.24 -2.03 -8.22
N PHE A 38 -14.09 -1.47 -9.06
CA PHE A 38 -15.11 -0.51 -8.69
C PHE A 38 -16.42 -1.29 -8.51
N GLY A 39 -16.98 -1.27 -7.30
CA GLY A 39 -18.34 -1.80 -7.09
C GLY A 39 -19.39 -0.90 -7.76
N ALA A 40 -20.56 -0.74 -7.14
CA ALA A 40 -21.51 0.28 -7.55
C ALA A 40 -20.90 1.68 -7.33
N GLU A 41 -20.41 2.32 -8.41
CA GLU A 41 -19.64 3.56 -8.35
C GLU A 41 -20.47 4.76 -7.84
N ARG A 42 -20.02 5.35 -6.72
CA ARG A 42 -20.42 6.69 -6.25
C ARG A 42 -19.28 7.28 -5.40
N ARG A 43 -19.21 8.60 -5.27
CA ARG A 43 -18.18 9.27 -4.45
C ARG A 43 -18.21 8.74 -3.00
N GLY A 44 -17.05 8.44 -2.43
CA GLY A 44 -16.95 7.88 -1.07
C GLY A 44 -17.26 6.38 -0.94
N ALA A 45 -17.72 5.72 -2.01
CA ALA A 45 -17.89 4.27 -2.02
C ALA A 45 -16.54 3.56 -1.82
N PRO A 46 -16.52 2.37 -1.19
CA PRO A 46 -15.35 1.52 -1.14
C PRO A 46 -14.81 1.23 -2.54
N VAL A 47 -13.50 1.41 -2.70
CA VAL A 47 -12.74 1.10 -3.91
C VAL A 47 -11.66 0.13 -3.51
N ILE A 48 -11.59 -0.97 -4.23
CA ILE A 48 -10.54 -1.98 -4.07
C ILE A 48 -9.59 -1.83 -5.26
N ALA A 49 -8.29 -1.90 -5.03
CA ALA A 49 -7.30 -2.03 -6.09
C ALA A 49 -6.37 -3.19 -5.78
N PHE A 50 -5.92 -3.85 -6.84
CA PHE A 50 -5.11 -5.05 -6.76
C PHE A 50 -3.74 -4.76 -7.32
N VAL A 51 -2.70 -5.31 -6.69
CA VAL A 51 -1.33 -5.24 -7.20
C VAL A 51 -0.67 -6.60 -7.09
N ARG A 52 0.00 -7.01 -8.17
CA ARG A 52 0.87 -8.19 -8.20
C ARG A 52 2.28 -7.75 -8.56
N ILE A 53 3.26 -8.34 -7.88
CA ILE A 53 4.67 -8.17 -8.18
C ILE A 53 5.31 -9.55 -8.35
N ALA A 54 6.04 -9.75 -9.43
CA ALA A 54 6.72 -11.01 -9.71
C ALA A 54 8.09 -10.75 -10.35
N ASN A 55 8.97 -11.75 -10.30
CA ASN A 55 10.24 -11.73 -11.02
C ASN A 55 10.11 -12.32 -12.44
N GLU A 56 8.90 -12.77 -12.80
CA GLU A 56 8.55 -13.36 -14.08
C GLU A 56 7.21 -12.80 -14.59
N HIS A 57 6.90 -13.09 -15.85
CA HIS A 57 5.73 -12.54 -16.53
C HIS A 57 4.42 -12.95 -15.84
N ILE A 58 3.56 -11.97 -15.53
CA ILE A 58 2.29 -12.23 -14.84
C ILE A 58 1.22 -12.59 -15.88
N LEU A 59 0.73 -13.83 -15.87
CA LEU A 59 -0.35 -14.29 -16.76
C LEU A 59 -1.75 -14.15 -16.13
N ARG A 60 -1.86 -14.18 -14.80
CA ARG A 60 -3.16 -14.07 -14.10
C ARG A 60 -3.83 -12.72 -14.37
N ARG A 61 -5.15 -12.72 -14.56
CA ARG A 61 -6.00 -11.54 -14.83
C ARG A 61 -7.28 -11.52 -13.99
N ASN A 62 -7.27 -12.19 -12.84
CA ASN A 62 -8.38 -12.27 -11.89
C ASN A 62 -8.12 -11.40 -10.65
N GLN A 63 -9.17 -11.16 -9.84
CA GLN A 63 -9.05 -10.48 -8.55
C GLN A 63 -8.12 -11.25 -7.59
N ILE A 64 -7.52 -10.53 -6.63
CA ILE A 64 -6.68 -11.14 -5.58
C ILE A 64 -7.59 -11.56 -4.43
N LEU A 65 -7.80 -12.87 -4.31
CA LEU A 65 -8.56 -13.48 -3.23
C LEU A 65 -7.69 -13.74 -1.99
N THR A 66 -6.40 -14.02 -2.18
CA THR A 66 -5.46 -14.42 -1.12
C THR A 66 -4.26 -13.47 -1.01
N PRO A 67 -4.45 -12.21 -0.59
CA PRO A 67 -3.35 -11.25 -0.52
C PRO A 67 -2.37 -11.59 0.62
N ALA A 68 -1.09 -11.32 0.39
CA ALA A 68 -0.06 -11.31 1.44
C ALA A 68 -0.10 -10.02 2.27
N PHE A 69 -0.51 -8.92 1.65
CA PHE A 69 -0.57 -7.61 2.31
C PHE A 69 -1.89 -6.90 2.02
N LEU A 70 -2.40 -6.21 3.03
CA LEU A 70 -3.47 -5.23 2.88
C LEU A 70 -2.92 -3.82 3.14
N ILE A 71 -3.27 -2.87 2.26
CA ILE A 71 -3.06 -1.44 2.49
C ILE A 71 -4.45 -0.80 2.62
N ILE A 72 -4.77 -0.26 3.78
CA ILE A 72 -6.10 0.28 4.11
C ILE A 72 -5.98 1.79 4.29
N GLN A 73 -6.58 2.55 3.37
CA GLN A 73 -6.45 4.00 3.29
C GLN A 73 -7.38 4.76 4.26
N ASP A 74 -8.35 4.06 4.84
CA ASP A 74 -9.33 4.59 5.79
C ASP A 74 -9.66 3.53 6.84
N GLN A 75 -9.37 3.81 8.12
CA GLN A 75 -9.67 2.91 9.23
C GLN A 75 -11.13 2.46 9.29
N ALA A 76 -12.09 3.29 8.85
CA ALA A 76 -13.50 2.94 8.92
C ALA A 76 -13.84 1.72 8.03
N LEU A 77 -12.97 1.39 7.06
CA LEU A 77 -13.11 0.19 6.26
C LEU A 77 -12.84 -1.09 7.04
N LEU A 78 -12.15 -1.03 8.19
CA LEU A 78 -11.98 -2.20 9.06
C LEU A 78 -13.32 -2.74 9.59
N HIS A 79 -14.36 -1.90 9.64
CA HIS A 79 -15.72 -2.30 10.01
C HIS A 79 -16.55 -2.81 8.83
N VAL A 80 -16.05 -2.71 7.59
CA VAL A 80 -16.73 -3.26 6.42
C VAL A 80 -16.47 -4.75 6.34
N SER A 81 -17.56 -5.53 6.29
CA SER A 81 -17.49 -6.99 6.21
C SER A 81 -16.60 -7.43 5.05
N GLY A 82 -15.67 -8.33 5.37
CA GLY A 82 -14.80 -8.98 4.40
C GLY A 82 -13.57 -8.19 3.95
N VAL A 83 -13.28 -7.01 4.51
CA VAL A 83 -12.07 -6.24 4.14
C VAL A 83 -10.77 -7.04 4.37
N THR A 84 -10.74 -7.88 5.40
CA THR A 84 -9.60 -8.76 5.73
C THR A 84 -9.71 -10.18 5.14
N ASN A 85 -10.79 -10.50 4.41
CA ASN A 85 -11.02 -11.87 3.92
C ASN A 85 -9.91 -12.34 2.99
N GLY A 86 -9.49 -13.60 3.20
CA GLY A 86 -8.47 -14.27 2.43
C GLY A 86 -7.05 -13.77 2.69
N LEU A 87 -6.84 -12.80 3.58
CA LEU A 87 -5.49 -12.43 4.02
C LEU A 87 -4.77 -13.69 4.52
N LEU A 88 -3.56 -13.94 4.01
CA LEU A 88 -2.77 -15.12 4.35
C LEU A 88 -2.59 -15.25 5.88
N PRO A 89 -2.33 -16.47 6.41
CA PRO A 89 -2.10 -16.68 7.84
C PRO A 89 -1.06 -15.72 8.44
N ASN A 90 0.07 -15.55 7.75
CA ASN A 90 1.16 -14.61 8.07
C ASN A 90 1.03 -13.23 7.40
N GLY A 91 -0.11 -12.95 6.76
CA GLY A 91 -0.34 -11.70 6.06
C GLY A 91 -0.38 -10.49 7.00
N LYS A 92 0.05 -9.34 6.48
CA LYS A 92 0.21 -8.10 7.25
C LYS A 92 -0.72 -6.99 6.76
N ILE A 93 -1.06 -6.07 7.65
CA ILE A 93 -1.96 -4.96 7.35
C ILE A 93 -1.27 -3.63 7.64
N LEU A 94 -1.18 -2.76 6.64
CA LEU A 94 -0.82 -1.36 6.82
C LEU A 94 -2.08 -0.51 6.74
N VAL A 95 -2.35 0.31 7.76
CA VAL A 95 -3.60 1.09 7.83
C VAL A 95 -3.34 2.57 8.16
N ASN A 96 -4.08 3.44 7.48
CA ASN A 96 -4.19 4.84 7.84
C ASN A 96 -5.19 5.01 8.98
N SER A 97 -4.70 5.13 10.21
CA SER A 97 -5.52 5.24 11.42
C SER A 97 -4.80 6.05 12.51
N PRO A 98 -5.53 6.80 13.36
CA PRO A 98 -5.02 7.34 14.61
C PRO A 98 -4.89 6.30 15.74
N GLN A 99 -5.51 5.12 15.60
CA GLN A 99 -5.44 4.03 16.58
C GLN A 99 -4.04 3.40 16.57
N SER A 100 -3.60 2.87 17.72
CA SER A 100 -2.27 2.27 17.83
C SER A 100 -2.17 0.94 17.06
N SER A 101 -0.97 0.62 16.58
CA SER A 101 -0.66 -0.66 15.92
C SER A 101 -0.98 -1.86 16.81
N GLU A 102 -0.73 -1.73 18.12
CA GLU A 102 -0.98 -2.79 19.11
C GLU A 102 -2.48 -3.08 19.25
N GLU A 103 -3.29 -2.06 19.48
CA GLU A 103 -4.75 -2.21 19.63
C GLU A 103 -5.38 -2.83 18.38
N LEU A 104 -4.99 -2.36 17.19
CA LEU A 104 -5.50 -2.91 15.94
C LEU A 104 -5.02 -4.34 15.70
N SER A 105 -3.79 -4.67 16.10
CA SER A 105 -3.27 -6.04 15.99
C SER A 105 -4.03 -7.00 16.90
N GLN A 106 -4.32 -6.59 18.14
CA GLN A 106 -5.14 -7.36 19.08
C GLN A 106 -6.57 -7.53 18.55
N GLN A 107 -7.19 -6.46 18.04
CA GLN A 107 -8.54 -6.49 17.50
C GLN A 107 -8.69 -7.43 16.30
N LEU A 108 -7.68 -7.47 15.41
CA LEU A 108 -7.75 -8.23 14.16
C LEU A 108 -7.11 -9.61 14.23
N GLY A 109 -6.36 -9.93 15.30
CA GLY A 109 -5.59 -11.17 15.40
C GLY A 109 -4.55 -11.32 14.28
N LYS A 110 -4.04 -10.18 13.80
CA LYS A 110 -3.09 -10.07 12.68
C LYS A 110 -2.04 -9.03 13.05
N GLU A 111 -0.88 -9.09 12.42
CA GLU A 111 0.09 -8.02 12.59
C GLU A 111 -0.32 -6.80 11.75
N VAL A 112 -0.54 -5.70 12.45
CA VAL A 112 -1.00 -4.43 11.89
C VAL A 112 0.01 -3.34 12.21
N ILE A 113 0.38 -2.56 11.19
CA ILE A 113 1.06 -1.29 11.37
C ILE A 113 0.09 -0.17 11.03
N SER A 114 -0.10 0.73 11.99
CA SER A 114 -0.96 1.89 11.89
C SER A 114 -0.14 3.16 11.80
N ILE A 115 -0.46 4.04 10.85
CA ILE A 115 0.14 5.38 10.76
C ILE A 115 -0.94 6.42 10.43
N GLN A 116 -0.74 7.66 10.88
CA GLN A 116 -1.63 8.78 10.54
C GLN A 116 -1.29 9.39 9.17
N ALA A 117 -1.33 8.57 8.12
CA ALA A 117 -0.91 8.94 6.76
C ALA A 117 -1.66 10.15 6.20
N SER A 118 -2.97 10.26 6.45
CA SER A 118 -3.78 11.40 6.01
C SER A 118 -3.40 12.70 6.71
N MET A 119 -3.06 12.63 8.01
CA MET A 119 -2.62 13.81 8.77
C MET A 119 -1.29 14.33 8.23
N LEU A 120 -0.33 13.43 8.01
CA LEU A 120 0.97 13.80 7.44
C LEU A 120 0.83 14.39 6.03
N ALA A 121 0.01 13.76 5.18
CA ALA A 121 -0.29 14.27 3.85
C ALA A 121 -0.97 15.65 3.91
N LYS A 122 -1.91 15.87 4.84
CA LYS A 122 -2.57 17.18 5.01
C LYS A 122 -1.56 18.26 5.42
N LYS A 123 -0.63 17.95 6.32
CA LYS A 123 0.42 18.88 6.78
C LYS A 123 1.36 19.31 5.65
N ILE A 124 1.78 18.38 4.79
CA ILE A 124 2.79 18.66 3.74
C ILE A 124 2.14 19.07 2.42
N LEU A 125 1.15 18.30 1.94
CA LEU A 125 0.50 18.50 0.64
C LEU A 125 -0.65 19.51 0.70
N GLY A 126 -1.17 19.84 1.89
CA GLY A 126 -2.38 20.65 2.05
C GLY A 126 -3.69 19.87 1.85
N ARG A 127 -3.62 18.57 1.55
CA ARG A 127 -4.77 17.69 1.30
C ARG A 127 -4.58 16.30 1.95
N PRO A 128 -5.64 15.67 2.50
CA PRO A 128 -5.55 14.39 3.19
C PRO A 128 -5.60 13.22 2.18
N VAL A 129 -4.56 13.09 1.34
CA VAL A 129 -4.44 11.98 0.38
C VAL A 129 -3.36 11.03 0.87
N PRO A 130 -3.71 9.89 1.50
CA PRO A 130 -2.74 9.06 2.24
C PRO A 130 -1.86 8.17 1.37
N ASN A 131 -2.15 8.05 0.07
CA ASN A 131 -1.56 7.04 -0.81
C ASN A 131 -0.02 7.05 -0.86
N THR A 132 0.62 8.20 -1.12
CA THR A 132 2.09 8.29 -1.20
C THR A 132 2.73 7.96 0.15
N THR A 133 2.15 8.44 1.25
CA THR A 133 2.62 8.17 2.61
C THR A 133 2.57 6.67 2.93
N LEU A 134 1.44 6.02 2.63
CA LEU A 134 1.28 4.58 2.87
C LEU A 134 2.22 3.76 1.98
N LEU A 135 2.45 4.15 0.73
CA LEU A 135 3.42 3.45 -0.14
C LEU A 135 4.84 3.56 0.40
N ALA A 136 5.27 4.76 0.81
CA ALA A 136 6.60 4.96 1.39
C ALA A 136 6.78 4.13 2.66
N ALA A 137 5.80 4.13 3.56
CA ALA A 137 5.82 3.28 4.75
C ALA A 137 5.82 1.78 4.40
N PHE A 138 5.01 1.35 3.42
CA PHE A 138 4.98 -0.04 2.95
C PHE A 138 6.35 -0.51 2.41
N PHE A 139 7.04 0.35 1.66
CA PHE A 139 8.36 0.05 1.10
C PHE A 139 9.41 -0.05 2.21
N ALA A 140 9.34 0.83 3.22
CA ALA A 140 10.22 0.78 4.38
C ALA A 140 10.00 -0.49 5.21
N LEU A 141 8.74 -0.86 5.47
CA LEU A 141 8.39 -2.06 6.23
C LEU A 141 8.85 -3.33 5.52
N THR A 142 8.62 -3.44 4.21
CA THR A 142 8.87 -4.69 3.46
C THR A 142 10.28 -4.82 2.92
N GLY A 143 10.98 -3.71 2.65
CA GLY A 143 12.26 -3.72 1.93
C GLY A 143 12.18 -4.30 0.51
N MET A 144 10.97 -4.54 -0.01
CA MET A 144 10.73 -5.26 -1.26
C MET A 144 11.03 -4.41 -2.50
N LEU A 145 10.88 -3.10 -2.36
CA LEU A 145 11.15 -2.08 -3.36
C LEU A 145 11.78 -0.87 -2.65
N SER A 146 12.62 -0.14 -3.36
CA SER A 146 13.35 1.01 -2.83
C SER A 146 12.53 2.29 -2.85
N GLN A 147 12.82 3.18 -1.90
CA GLN A 147 12.26 4.54 -1.87
C GLN A 147 12.68 5.37 -3.10
N GLU A 148 13.83 5.04 -3.69
CA GLU A 148 14.32 5.66 -4.92
C GLU A 148 13.39 5.34 -6.09
N SER A 149 12.98 4.09 -6.25
CA SER A 149 12.00 3.68 -7.28
C SER A 149 10.68 4.42 -7.13
N LEU A 150 10.15 4.52 -5.90
CA LEU A 150 8.94 5.33 -5.66
C LEU A 150 9.15 6.80 -6.05
N SER A 151 10.31 7.37 -5.72
CA SER A 151 10.67 8.75 -6.05
C SER A 151 10.75 8.97 -7.57
N LYS A 152 11.39 8.06 -8.32
CA LYS A 152 11.49 8.10 -9.80
C LYS A 152 10.11 8.08 -10.45
N VAL A 153 9.24 7.16 -10.03
CA VAL A 153 7.87 7.07 -10.57
C VAL A 153 7.09 8.36 -10.30
N LEU A 154 7.25 8.98 -9.12
CA LEU A 154 6.61 10.25 -8.82
C LEU A 154 7.18 11.41 -9.65
N GLN A 155 8.48 11.41 -9.99
CA GLN A 155 9.11 12.39 -10.86
C GLN A 155 8.57 12.33 -12.30
N HIS A 156 8.22 11.14 -12.80
CA HIS A 156 7.53 11.00 -14.08
C HIS A 156 6.11 11.56 -14.05
N LYS A 157 5.46 11.56 -12.88
CA LYS A 157 4.06 11.97 -12.73
C LYS A 157 3.86 13.44 -12.36
N PHE A 158 4.74 14.00 -11.54
CA PHE A 158 4.59 15.33 -10.95
C PHE A 158 5.84 16.18 -11.19
N LYS A 159 5.66 17.51 -11.16
CA LYS A 159 6.75 18.49 -11.32
C LYS A 159 6.62 19.62 -10.29
N GLY A 160 7.71 20.37 -10.10
CA GLY A 160 7.77 21.54 -9.22
C GLY A 160 7.35 21.24 -7.78
N VAL A 161 6.66 22.20 -7.16
CA VAL A 161 6.25 22.15 -5.75
C VAL A 161 5.47 20.89 -5.38
N VAL A 162 4.65 20.35 -6.29
CA VAL A 162 3.90 19.11 -6.03
C VAL A 162 4.83 17.92 -5.88
N LEU A 163 5.86 17.82 -6.72
CA LEU A 163 6.87 16.78 -6.63
C LEU A 163 7.70 16.94 -5.34
N GLU A 164 8.22 18.13 -5.08
CA GLU A 164 9.04 18.44 -3.90
C GLU A 164 8.31 18.04 -2.61
N LYS A 165 7.03 18.41 -2.50
CA LYS A 165 6.19 18.03 -1.36
C LYS A 165 5.97 16.53 -1.23
N ASN A 166 5.83 15.80 -2.34
CA ASN A 166 5.74 14.34 -2.30
C ASN A 166 7.08 13.68 -1.91
N LEU A 167 8.21 14.22 -2.35
CA LEU A 167 9.54 13.71 -1.96
C LEU A 167 9.80 13.95 -0.46
N LEU A 168 9.40 15.10 0.07
CA LEU A 168 9.43 15.37 1.51
C LEU A 168 8.50 14.41 2.28
N LEU A 169 7.32 14.13 1.73
CA LEU A 169 6.35 13.21 2.30
C LEU A 169 6.91 11.79 2.41
N ILE A 170 7.64 11.31 1.39
CA ILE A 170 8.33 10.01 1.43
C ILE A 170 9.31 9.97 2.60
N LYS A 171 10.20 10.97 2.71
CA LYS A 171 11.22 11.02 3.77
C LYS A 171 10.59 10.91 5.16
N GLN A 172 9.55 11.70 5.46
CA GLN A 172 8.89 11.66 6.76
C GLN A 172 8.10 10.37 7.00
N ALA A 173 7.53 9.76 5.96
CA ALA A 173 6.75 8.53 6.12
C ALA A 173 7.61 7.32 6.51
N VAL A 174 8.85 7.25 6.01
CA VAL A 174 9.79 6.17 6.34
C VAL A 174 10.14 6.19 7.83
N GLU A 175 10.25 7.37 8.44
CA GLU A 175 10.55 7.55 9.86
C GLU A 175 9.40 7.11 10.78
N LEU A 176 8.18 6.92 10.26
CA LEU A 176 7.02 6.50 11.05
C LEU A 176 6.99 4.99 11.32
N VAL A 177 7.86 4.21 10.67
CA VAL A 177 7.80 2.75 10.71
C VAL A 177 9.19 2.13 10.85
N PRO A 178 9.32 0.97 11.53
CA PRO A 178 10.58 0.26 11.58
C PRO A 178 10.92 -0.33 10.20
N ALA A 179 12.09 0.03 9.68
CA ALA A 179 12.57 -0.49 8.41
C ALA A 179 12.81 -2.01 8.47
N GLY A 180 12.36 -2.74 7.46
CA GLY A 180 12.59 -4.18 7.33
C GLY A 180 11.77 -5.07 8.26
N LEU A 181 10.82 -4.53 9.03
CA LEU A 181 9.99 -5.34 9.94
C LEU A 181 9.25 -6.49 9.23
N TRP A 182 8.84 -6.29 7.98
CA TRP A 182 8.17 -7.28 7.13
C TRP A 182 9.06 -7.83 6.03
N GLN A 183 10.38 -7.69 6.17
CA GLN A 183 11.31 -8.24 5.21
C GLN A 183 11.16 -9.76 5.20
N MET A 184 10.81 -10.32 4.05
CA MET A 184 10.72 -11.76 3.89
C MET A 184 12.13 -12.33 3.84
N GLU A 185 12.45 -13.27 4.72
CA GLU A 185 13.67 -14.08 4.59
C GLU A 185 13.61 -14.85 3.26
N ALA A 186 14.73 -14.89 2.53
CA ALA A 186 14.83 -15.47 1.19
C ALA A 186 14.48 -16.97 1.11
N ASN A 187 14.25 -17.64 2.24
CA ASN A 187 14.25 -19.10 2.33
C ASN A 187 12.87 -19.80 2.27
N ASN A 188 11.74 -19.08 2.19
CA ASN A 188 10.40 -19.72 2.21
C ASN A 188 9.59 -19.62 0.91
N VAL A 189 10.22 -19.31 -0.23
CA VAL A 189 9.52 -19.26 -1.53
C VAL A 189 9.63 -20.57 -2.32
N ALA A 190 10.30 -21.59 -1.78
CA ALA A 190 10.51 -22.89 -2.41
C ALA A 190 9.86 -24.04 -1.62
N SER A 191 8.63 -23.90 -1.12
CA SER A 191 7.78 -25.04 -0.72
C SER A 191 6.42 -24.56 -0.16
N SER A 192 5.45 -24.32 -1.03
CA SER A 192 4.02 -24.59 -0.77
C SER A 192 3.21 -24.48 -2.05
#